data_AF-A0A537PED6-F1
#
_entry.id   AF-A0A537PED6-F1
#
_cell.length_a   1.000
_cell.length_b   1.000
_cell.length_c   1.000
_cell.angle_alpha   90.00
_cell.angle_beta   90.00
_cell.angle_gamma   90.00
#
_symmetry.space_group_name_H-M   'P 1'
#
loop_
_entity.id
_entity.type
_entity.pdbx_description
1 polymer ?
#
loop_
_entity_poly.entity_id
_entity_poly.type
_entity_poly.pdbx_seq_one_letter_code
_entity_poly.pdbx_strand_id
1 'polypeptide(L)'
;MRQAEDLSGIWGWRAVWVVTIAVYVFMFAPIIVTVILSFNASMFGGFPMTGLSLQWYGKLFQNEAVLRAFKTSIWIAVLTAAVCTVLGVMAALALTRYEFRGKEAMNTLVIMPALVPETILGVGLLLLMKWLHQPRSYMLLVLGHIM
;
A
#
# COMPACT_ATOMS: atom_id res chain seq x y z
N MET A 1 26.02 -34.65 31.37
CA MET A 1 25.89 -34.45 29.91
C MET A 1 24.63 -33.67 29.48
N ARG A 2 23.82 -33.13 30.42
CA ARG A 2 22.53 -32.45 30.14
C ARG A 2 22.61 -30.91 30.08
N GLN A 3 23.80 -30.34 30.28
CA GLN A 3 24.01 -28.89 30.44
C GLN A 3 24.59 -28.21 29.18
N ALA A 4 24.99 -28.99 28.17
CA ALA A 4 25.56 -28.49 26.91
C ALA A 4 24.50 -28.16 25.84
N GLU A 5 23.31 -28.75 25.93
CA GLU A 5 22.20 -28.50 24.97
C GLU A 5 21.49 -27.15 25.23
N ASP A 6 21.39 -26.71 26.49
CA ASP A 6 20.77 -25.42 26.84
C ASP A 6 21.55 -24.22 26.28
N LEU A 7 22.88 -24.35 26.20
CA LEU A 7 23.73 -23.28 25.67
C LEU A 7 23.46 -23.08 24.18
N SER A 8 23.32 -24.14 23.38
CA SER A 8 22.98 -24.03 21.96
C SER A 8 21.62 -23.38 21.69
N GLY A 9 20.65 -23.57 22.58
CA GLY A 9 19.33 -22.92 22.49
C GLY A 9 19.41 -21.40 22.71
N ILE A 10 20.23 -20.95 23.67
CA ILE A 10 20.41 -19.52 23.97
C ILE A 10 21.17 -18.81 22.84
N TRP A 11 22.21 -19.43 22.27
CA TRP A 11 22.94 -18.86 21.13
C TRP A 11 22.09 -18.81 19.85
N GLY A 12 21.30 -19.85 19.59
CA GLY A 12 20.33 -19.87 18.49
C GLY A 12 19.25 -18.80 18.64
N TRP A 13 18.69 -18.63 19.84
CA TRP A 13 17.69 -17.60 20.11
C TRP A 13 18.24 -16.18 19.93
N ARG A 14 19.45 -15.92 20.42
CA ARG A 14 20.12 -14.62 20.23
C ARG A 14 20.41 -14.33 18.77
N ALA A 15 20.81 -15.33 17.99
CA ALA A 15 21.04 -15.17 16.56
C ALA A 15 19.75 -14.79 15.80
N VAL A 16 18.63 -15.43 16.12
CA VAL A 16 17.31 -15.08 15.56
C VAL A 16 16.97 -13.63 15.87
N TRP A 17 17.12 -13.20 17.13
CA TRP A 17 16.86 -11.81 17.52
C TRP A 17 17.71 -10.79 16.77
N VAL A 18 19.01 -11.05 16.64
CA VAL A 18 19.93 -10.15 15.92
C VAL A 18 19.55 -10.05 14.44
N VAL A 19 19.24 -11.18 13.80
CA VAL A 19 18.81 -11.18 12.38
C VAL A 19 17.49 -10.45 12.22
N THR A 20 16.51 -10.69 13.09
CA THR A 20 15.21 -9.99 13.06
C THR A 20 15.40 -8.48 13.20
N ILE A 21 16.19 -8.02 14.16
CA ILE A 21 16.48 -6.58 14.34
C ILE A 21 17.19 -6.01 13.12
N ALA A 22 18.19 -6.71 12.57
CA ALA A 22 18.91 -6.26 11.38
C ALA A 22 18.00 -6.12 10.16
N VAL A 23 17.08 -7.06 9.95
CA VAL A 23 16.08 -7.01 8.87
C VAL A 23 15.14 -5.82 9.07
N TYR A 24 14.64 -5.60 10.29
CA TYR A 24 13.80 -4.44 10.58
C TYR A 24 14.53 -3.12 10.33
N VAL A 25 15.76 -2.97 10.85
CA VAL A 25 16.57 -1.77 10.62
C VAL A 25 16.80 -1.53 9.13
N PHE A 26 17.13 -2.58 8.37
CA PHE A 26 17.32 -2.47 6.93
C PHE A 26 16.03 -2.05 6.19
N MET A 27 14.87 -2.63 6.57
CA MET A 27 13.58 -2.29 5.97
C MET A 27 13.12 -0.86 6.30
N PHE A 28 13.40 -0.39 7.52
CA PHE A 28 13.06 0.96 7.98
C PHE A 28 14.11 2.01 7.63
N ALA A 29 15.34 1.63 7.27
CA ALA A 29 16.42 2.54 6.89
C ALA A 29 16.00 3.58 5.84
N PRO A 30 15.38 3.23 4.69
CA PRO A 30 14.96 4.23 3.70
C PRO A 30 13.90 5.21 4.24
N ILE A 31 13.03 4.73 5.12
CA ILE A 31 12.01 5.56 5.78
C ILE A 31 12.70 6.55 6.72
N ILE A 32 13.65 6.08 7.53
CA ILE A 32 14.43 6.93 8.45
C ILE A 32 15.20 8.00 7.68
N VAL A 33 15.86 7.62 6.58
CA VAL A 33 16.56 8.57 5.70
C VAL A 33 15.60 9.62 5.14
N THR A 34 14.40 9.20 4.71
CA THR A 34 13.37 10.11 4.20
C THR A 34 12.89 11.09 5.28
N VAL A 35 12.69 10.62 6.51
CA VAL A 35 12.31 11.47 7.66
C VAL A 35 13.43 12.44 8.01
N ILE A 36 14.68 12.00 8.06
CA ILE A 36 15.81 12.89 8.33
C ILE A 36 15.91 13.96 7.23
N LEU A 37 15.70 13.58 5.97
CA LEU A 37 15.74 14.50 4.85
C LEU A 37 14.55 15.47 4.82
N SER A 38 13.38 15.11 5.35
CA SER A 38 12.23 16.01 5.41
C SER A 38 12.46 17.24 6.29
N PHE A 39 13.42 17.15 7.22
CA PHE A 39 13.90 18.29 8.02
C PHE A 39 15.03 19.09 7.36
N ASN A 40 15.47 18.73 6.15
CA ASN A 40 16.54 19.47 5.46
C ASN A 40 15.99 20.77 4.83
N ALA A 41 16.69 21.89 5.05
CA ALA A 41 16.39 23.17 4.45
C ALA A 41 16.64 23.23 2.92
N SER A 42 17.44 22.34 2.35
CA SER A 42 17.69 22.30 0.90
C SER A 42 16.59 21.59 0.12
N MET A 43 16.30 22.07 -1.09
CA MET A 43 15.34 21.44 -2.02
C MET A 43 15.90 20.17 -2.68
N PHE A 44 17.23 20.04 -2.75
CA PHE A 44 17.92 18.83 -3.19
C PHE A 44 18.45 18.09 -1.97
N GLY A 45 18.08 16.83 -1.83
CA GLY A 45 18.55 15.96 -0.75
C GLY A 45 20.00 15.55 -0.93
N GLY A 46 20.91 16.49 -0.74
CA GLY A 46 22.35 16.27 -0.70
C GLY A 46 22.89 16.48 0.71
N PHE A 47 23.83 15.64 1.12
CA PHE A 47 24.74 15.95 2.23
C PHE A 47 25.77 16.95 1.71
N PRO A 48 26.05 18.09 2.37
CA PRO A 48 25.80 18.43 3.77
C PRO A 48 24.46 19.14 4.04
N MET A 49 23.80 18.79 5.14
CA MET A 49 22.60 19.48 5.61
C MET A 49 22.94 20.93 5.95
N THR A 50 22.36 21.88 5.22
CA THR A 50 22.61 23.32 5.43
C THR A 50 21.89 23.86 6.67
N GLY A 51 20.89 23.14 7.18
CA GLY A 51 20.19 23.43 8.44
C GLY A 51 18.94 22.57 8.64
N LEU A 52 18.51 22.40 9.89
CA LEU A 52 17.21 21.81 10.21
C LEU A 52 16.11 22.84 9.95
N SER A 53 15.11 22.50 9.14
CA SER A 53 14.02 23.39 8.77
C SER A 53 12.68 22.65 8.70
N LEU A 54 11.64 23.25 9.27
CA LEU A 54 10.25 22.80 9.16
C LEU A 54 9.49 23.51 8.01
N GLN A 55 10.19 24.20 7.11
CA GLN A 55 9.60 24.98 6.03
C GLN A 55 8.62 24.18 5.15
N TRP A 56 8.89 22.89 4.93
CA TRP A 56 8.08 22.03 4.09
C TRP A 56 6.75 21.68 4.75
N TYR A 57 6.73 21.50 6.07
CA TYR A 57 5.49 21.33 6.83
C TYR A 57 4.63 22.61 6.76
N GLY A 58 5.24 23.80 6.90
CA GLY A 58 4.53 25.07 6.74
C GLY A 58 3.94 25.26 5.33
N LYS A 59 4.73 24.96 4.29
CA LYS A 59 4.26 25.00 2.89
C LYS A 59 3.15 23.99 2.61
N LEU A 60 3.17 22.82 3.26
CA LEU A 60 2.13 21.80 3.14
C LEU A 60 0.77 22.33 3.61
N PHE A 61 0.74 23.01 4.76
CA PHE A 61 -0.49 23.59 5.31
C PHE A 61 -1.01 24.78 4.51
N GLN A 62 -0.13 25.51 3.81
CA GLN A 62 -0.53 26.63 2.94
C GLN A 62 -1.02 26.15 1.56
N ASN A 63 -0.77 24.90 1.19
CA ASN A 63 -1.18 24.37 -0.10
C ASN A 63 -2.59 23.74 -0.01
N GLU A 64 -3.61 24.54 -0.27
CA GLU A 64 -5.00 24.07 -0.26
C GLU A 64 -5.26 22.94 -1.25
N ALA A 65 -4.56 22.88 -2.38
CA ALA A 65 -4.72 21.81 -3.37
C ALA A 65 -4.26 20.46 -2.79
N VAL A 66 -3.12 20.44 -2.09
CA VAL A 66 -2.61 19.23 -1.44
C VAL A 66 -3.52 18.80 -0.29
N LEU A 67 -3.97 19.73 0.55
CA LEU A 67 -4.90 19.43 1.64
C LEU A 67 -6.25 18.89 1.12
N ARG A 68 -6.77 19.46 0.02
CA ARG A 68 -7.99 18.99 -0.62
C ARG A 68 -7.81 17.60 -1.22
N ALA A 69 -6.71 17.36 -1.94
CA ALA A 69 -6.38 16.05 -2.49
C ALA A 69 -6.26 15.00 -1.38
N PHE A 70 -5.58 15.31 -0.28
CA PHE A 70 -5.43 14.42 0.87
C PHE A 70 -6.78 14.03 1.48
N LYS A 71 -7.69 15.00 1.70
CA LYS A 71 -9.05 14.72 2.19
C LYS A 71 -9.82 13.82 1.24
N THR A 72 -9.78 14.10 -0.06
CA THR A 72 -10.43 13.28 -1.08
C THR A 72 -9.87 11.86 -1.09
N SER A 73 -8.55 11.68 -1.00
CA SER A 73 -7.91 10.36 -0.96
C SER A 73 -8.34 9.55 0.26
N ILE A 74 -8.40 10.15 1.45
CA ILE A 74 -8.87 9.46 2.65
C ILE A 74 -10.32 9.02 2.49
N TRP A 75 -11.18 9.91 2.00
CA TRP A 75 -12.60 9.63 1.85
C TRP A 75 -12.85 8.48 0.87
N ILE A 76 -12.15 8.50 -0.27
CA ILE A 76 -12.22 7.44 -1.27
C ILE A 76 -11.65 6.14 -0.71
N ALA A 77 -10.49 6.17 -0.05
CA ALA A 77 -9.86 4.98 0.50
C ALA A 77 -10.75 4.26 1.53
N VAL A 78 -11.39 5.01 2.43
CA VAL A 78 -12.29 4.43 3.44
C VAL A 78 -13.53 3.83 2.78
N LEU A 79 -14.15 4.54 1.84
CA LEU A 79 -15.35 4.06 1.14
C LEU A 79 -15.04 2.79 0.34
N THR A 80 -13.97 2.82 -0.45
CA THR A 80 -13.52 1.67 -1.25
C THR A 80 -13.15 0.49 -0.36
N ALA A 81 -12.38 0.70 0.71
CA ALA A 81 -12.03 -0.38 1.64
C ALA A 81 -13.29 -1.04 2.23
N ALA A 82 -14.27 -0.24 2.67
CA ALA A 82 -15.53 -0.77 3.21
C ALA A 82 -16.28 -1.61 2.18
N VAL A 83 -16.48 -1.09 0.95
CA VAL A 83 -17.21 -1.77 -0.11
C VAL A 83 -16.48 -3.05 -0.55
N CYS A 84 -15.17 -2.98 -0.83
CA CYS A 84 -14.38 -4.13 -1.25
C CYS A 84 -14.32 -5.21 -0.17
N THR A 85 -14.24 -4.84 1.11
CA THR A 85 -14.23 -5.82 2.20
C THR A 85 -15.58 -6.52 2.31
N VAL A 86 -16.69 -5.78 2.23
CA VAL A 86 -18.03 -6.40 2.27
C VAL A 86 -18.25 -7.33 1.08
N LEU A 87 -17.97 -6.86 -0.14
CA LEU A 87 -18.13 -7.68 -1.35
C LEU A 87 -17.18 -8.90 -1.34
N GLY A 88 -15.93 -8.70 -0.95
CA GLY A 88 -14.93 -9.77 -0.87
C GLY A 88 -15.29 -10.82 0.18
N VAL A 89 -15.77 -10.42 1.36
CA VAL A 89 -16.23 -11.35 2.40
C VAL A 89 -17.47 -12.12 1.93
N MET A 90 -18.44 -11.46 1.29
CA MET A 90 -19.61 -12.13 0.74
C MET A 90 -19.22 -13.15 -0.35
N ALA A 91 -18.31 -12.78 -1.25
CA ALA A 91 -17.81 -13.67 -2.30
C ALA A 91 -17.04 -14.86 -1.72
N ALA A 92 -16.17 -14.63 -0.73
CA ALA A 92 -15.42 -15.68 -0.05
C ALA A 92 -16.36 -16.65 0.70
N LEU A 93 -17.39 -16.14 1.38
CA LEU A 93 -18.40 -16.97 2.05
C LEU A 93 -19.21 -17.80 1.04
N ALA A 94 -19.63 -17.20 -0.08
CA ALA A 94 -20.36 -17.91 -1.12
C ALA A 94 -19.53 -19.04 -1.73
N LEU A 95 -18.26 -18.79 -2.06
CA LEU A 95 -17.36 -19.78 -2.66
C LEU A 95 -16.97 -20.91 -1.70
N THR A 96 -16.83 -20.61 -0.40
CA THR A 96 -16.43 -21.62 0.59
C THR A 96 -17.58 -22.47 1.11
N ARG A 97 -18.78 -21.90 1.27
CA ARG A 97 -19.92 -22.60 1.90
C ARG A 97 -20.95 -23.17 0.92
N TYR A 98 -21.00 -22.72 -0.32
CA TYR A 98 -21.95 -23.22 -1.31
C TYR A 98 -21.25 -23.99 -2.44
N GLU A 99 -21.83 -25.13 -2.80
CA GLU A 99 -21.43 -25.95 -3.96
C GLU A 99 -22.43 -25.67 -5.10
N PHE A 100 -22.02 -24.93 -6.12
CA PHE A 100 -22.87 -24.58 -7.27
C PHE A 100 -22.21 -24.95 -8.61
N ARG A 101 -23.01 -25.29 -9.62
CA ARG A 101 -22.58 -25.61 -11.00
C ARG A 101 -22.06 -24.35 -11.70
N GLY A 102 -20.82 -23.97 -11.39
CA GLY A 102 -20.16 -22.74 -11.84
C GLY A 102 -19.08 -22.21 -10.89
N LYS A 103 -18.90 -22.86 -9.72
CA LYS A 103 -17.93 -22.46 -8.68
C LYS A 103 -16.50 -22.32 -9.19
N GLU A 104 -16.05 -23.24 -10.04
CA GLU A 104 -14.70 -23.22 -10.60
C GLU A 104 -14.49 -22.03 -11.56
N ALA A 105 -15.47 -21.74 -12.43
CA ALA A 105 -15.42 -20.57 -13.30
C ALA A 105 -15.42 -19.25 -12.50
N MET A 106 -16.25 -19.16 -11.45
CA MET A 106 -16.29 -18.00 -10.56
C MET A 106 -14.96 -17.82 -9.81
N ASN A 107 -14.36 -18.89 -9.31
CA ASN A 107 -13.06 -18.86 -8.63
C ASN A 107 -11.95 -18.38 -9.58
N THR A 108 -11.92 -18.90 -10.81
CA THR A 108 -10.97 -18.46 -11.83
C THR A 108 -11.14 -16.98 -12.17
N LEU A 109 -12.39 -16.50 -12.31
CA LEU A 109 -12.67 -15.08 -12.57
C LEU A 109 -12.20 -14.15 -11.43
N VAL A 110 -12.31 -14.58 -10.17
CA VAL A 110 -11.88 -13.79 -9.01
C VAL A 110 -10.35 -13.73 -8.90
N ILE A 111 -9.64 -14.78 -9.30
CA ILE A 111 -8.17 -14.83 -9.25
C ILE A 111 -7.53 -14.18 -10.48
N MET A 112 -8.23 -14.17 -11.62
CA MET A 112 -7.72 -13.63 -12.88
C MET A 112 -7.13 -12.21 -12.78
N PRO A 113 -7.74 -11.22 -12.10
CA PRO A 113 -7.19 -9.88 -11.98
C PRO A 113 -5.84 -9.85 -11.26
N ALA A 114 -5.63 -10.72 -10.26
CA ALA A 114 -4.37 -10.80 -9.53
C ALA A 114 -3.21 -11.33 -10.40
N LEU A 115 -3.52 -12.04 -11.50
CA LEU A 115 -2.54 -12.51 -12.47
C LEU A 115 -2.24 -11.46 -13.55
N VAL A 116 -3.17 -10.51 -13.77
CA VAL A 116 -2.99 -9.45 -14.76
C VAL A 116 -2.19 -8.31 -14.13
N PRO A 117 -1.14 -7.82 -14.79
CA PRO A 117 -0.42 -6.63 -14.34
C PRO A 117 -1.35 -5.43 -14.18
N GLU A 118 -1.28 -4.75 -13.02
CA GLU A 118 -2.10 -3.56 -12.73
C GLU A 118 -1.94 -2.45 -13.79
N THR A 119 -0.77 -2.35 -14.40
CA THR A 119 -0.50 -1.39 -15.48
C THR A 119 -1.40 -1.63 -16.70
N ILE A 120 -1.68 -2.88 -17.04
CA ILE A 120 -2.54 -3.25 -18.17
C ILE A 120 -3.99 -2.91 -17.85
N LEU A 121 -4.47 -3.21 -16.63
CA LEU A 121 -5.80 -2.84 -16.17
C LEU A 121 -5.98 -1.31 -16.18
N GLY A 122 -4.97 -0.57 -15.72
CA GLY A 122 -4.96 0.89 -15.74
C GLY A 122 -5.05 1.48 -17.15
N VAL A 123 -4.27 0.97 -18.10
CA VAL A 123 -4.33 1.41 -19.51
C VAL A 123 -5.66 1.03 -20.15
N GLY A 124 -6.18 -0.17 -19.87
CA GLY A 124 -7.48 -0.62 -20.37
C GLY A 124 -8.63 0.28 -19.92
N LEU A 125 -8.65 0.66 -18.64
CA LEU A 125 -9.64 1.58 -18.10
C LEU A 125 -9.56 2.98 -18.75
N LEU A 126 -8.35 3.49 -18.99
CA LEU A 126 -8.14 4.76 -19.70
C LEU A 126 -8.69 4.72 -21.13
N LEU A 127 -8.48 3.62 -21.85
CA LEU A 127 -8.98 3.43 -23.21
C LEU A 127 -10.51 3.33 -23.24
N LEU A 128 -11.11 2.56 -22.32
CA LEU A 128 -12.56 2.46 -22.16
C LEU A 128 -13.20 3.84 -21.91
N MET A 129 -12.53 4.67 -21.11
CA MET A 129 -13.02 6.01 -20.79
C MET A 129 -12.92 6.99 -21.94
N LYS A 130 -11.83 6.90 -22.71
CA LYS A 130 -11.70 7.66 -23.95
C LYS A 130 -12.81 7.28 -24.93
N TRP A 131 -13.20 6.01 -24.97
CA TRP A 131 -14.30 5.53 -25.80
C TRP A 131 -15.68 6.03 -25.33
N LEU A 132 -15.91 6.09 -24.01
CA LEU A 132 -17.15 6.60 -23.40
C LEU A 132 -17.29 8.13 -23.42
N HIS A 133 -16.33 8.88 -23.98
CA HIS A 133 -16.32 10.35 -24.06
C HIS A 133 -16.52 11.04 -22.69
N GLN A 134 -16.17 10.36 -21.60
CA GLN A 134 -16.48 10.81 -20.25
C GLN A 134 -15.35 11.75 -19.75
N PRO A 135 -15.67 12.98 -19.28
CA PRO A 135 -14.65 13.86 -18.72
C PRO A 135 -14.08 13.27 -17.43
N ARG A 136 -12.81 13.59 -17.11
CA ARG A 136 -12.12 13.15 -15.90
C ARG A 136 -12.92 13.55 -14.65
N SER A 137 -13.70 12.62 -14.11
CA SER A 137 -14.60 12.84 -12.96
C SER A 137 -14.12 12.03 -11.75
N TYR A 138 -14.41 12.52 -10.54
CA TYR A 138 -14.12 11.84 -9.28
C TYR A 138 -14.71 10.43 -9.20
N MET A 139 -15.85 10.19 -9.86
CA MET A 139 -16.49 8.87 -9.96
C MET A 139 -15.59 7.83 -10.64
N LEU A 140 -14.71 8.28 -11.54
CA LEU A 140 -13.76 7.43 -12.23
C LEU A 140 -12.61 6.97 -11.33
N LEU A 141 -12.19 7.87 -10.45
CA LEU A 141 -11.13 7.63 -9.48
C LEU A 141 -11.58 6.60 -8.46
N VAL A 142 -12.85 6.65 -8.04
CA VAL A 142 -13.47 5.68 -7.15
C VAL A 142 -13.63 4.31 -7.82
N LEU A 143 -14.17 4.26 -9.04
CA LEU A 143 -14.33 3.00 -9.79
C LEU A 143 -12.99 2.32 -10.07
N GLY A 144 -11.94 3.07 -10.41
CA GLY A 144 -10.61 2.52 -10.63
C GLY A 144 -9.95 1.96 -9.35
N HIS A 145 -10.30 2.45 -8.17
CA HIS A 145 -9.79 1.90 -6.90
C HIS A 145 -10.55 0.66 -6.42
N ILE A 146 -11.75 0.38 -6.97
CA ILE A 146 -12.58 -0.77 -6.59
C ILE A 146 -12.22 -2.02 -7.40
N MET A 147 -11.56 -1.86 -8.54
CA MET A 147 -11.17 -2.95 -9.46
C MET A 147 -9.93 -3.70 -9.00
#